data_AF-A0A9P5VUG2-F1
#
_entry.id   AF-A0A9P5VUG2-F1
#
_cell.length_a   1.000
_cell.length_b   1.000
_cell.length_c   1.000
_cell.angle_alpha   90.00
_cell.angle_beta   90.00
_cell.angle_gamma   90.00
#
_symmetry.space_group_name_H-M   'P 1'
#
loop_
_entity.id
_entity.type
_entity.pdbx_description
1 polymer ?
#
loop_
_entity_poly.entity_id
_entity_poly.type
_entity_poly.pdbx_seq_one_letter_code
_entity_poly.pdbx_strand_id
1 'polypeptide(L)'
;MSDLNEQQIQRIAEQVASQFVAMRLQRQRNREQASGSASHANTAPEANTRPSGEAKVTELAKELGDLFIQGTTSSAPIDAPTADPYASVPDPSVYEKDFVDVFEHVNLSVLAYEDPRLLDQARQQIPIDRLYEEAEAMAADYPDDSKADVVIRRLLHWFKNEYFTWVNEPPCITCQAKTTAIGHVAPTPQERLDGAGTVEAYRCPQGCTAITRFPRYGGMSKVLFSTRRGRCGEWAN
;
A
#
# COMPACT_ATOMS: atom_id res chain seq x y z
N MET A 1 -26.65 8.92 -4.42
CA MET A 1 -25.48 9.79 -4.70
C MET A 1 -25.07 9.47 -6.12
N SER A 2 -24.74 10.46 -6.95
CA SER A 2 -24.47 10.24 -8.37
C SER A 2 -23.00 9.87 -8.56
N ASP A 3 -22.73 8.67 -9.07
CA ASP A 3 -21.37 8.24 -9.34
C ASP A 3 -20.73 9.14 -10.42
N LEU A 4 -19.53 9.65 -10.11
CA LEU A 4 -18.76 10.49 -11.03
C LEU A 4 -18.23 9.62 -12.17
N ASN A 5 -18.47 10.03 -13.42
CA ASN A 5 -17.95 9.29 -14.56
C ASN A 5 -16.43 9.52 -14.72
N GLU A 6 -15.77 8.60 -15.43
CA GLU A 6 -14.32 8.58 -15.64
C GLU A 6 -13.78 9.91 -16.19
N GLN A 7 -14.52 10.56 -17.10
CA GLN A 7 -14.15 11.87 -17.67
C GLN A 7 -14.33 13.06 -16.70
N GLN A 8 -15.14 12.90 -15.64
CA GLN A 8 -15.23 13.86 -14.54
C GLN A 8 -14.07 13.65 -13.56
N ILE A 9 -13.76 12.39 -13.22
CA ILE A 9 -12.61 12.04 -12.36
C ILE A 9 -11.31 12.55 -12.97
N GLN A 10 -11.07 12.29 -14.27
CA GLN A 10 -9.88 12.75 -14.99
C GLN A 10 -9.75 14.29 -14.97
N ARG A 11 -10.84 15.02 -15.23
CA ARG A 11 -10.83 16.50 -15.17
C ARG A 11 -10.59 17.05 -13.76
N ILE A 12 -11.12 16.39 -12.73
CA ILE A 12 -10.83 16.75 -11.33
C ILE A 12 -9.35 16.51 -11.02
N ALA A 13 -8.79 15.38 -11.43
CA ALA A 13 -7.36 15.08 -11.24
C ALA A 13 -6.46 16.13 -11.93
N GLU A 14 -6.78 16.53 -13.16
CA GLU A 14 -6.07 17.57 -13.91
C GLU A 14 -6.19 18.96 -13.26
N GLN A 15 -7.37 19.32 -12.74
CA GLN A 15 -7.55 20.56 -11.97
C GLN A 15 -6.76 20.56 -10.66
N VAL A 16 -6.75 19.45 -9.93
CA VAL A 16 -5.97 19.31 -8.69
C VAL A 16 -4.47 19.36 -8.97
N ALA A 17 -3.98 18.63 -9.98
CA ALA A 17 -2.58 18.65 -10.38
C ALA A 17 -2.11 20.06 -10.80
N SER A 18 -2.88 20.76 -11.63
CA SER A 18 -2.56 22.13 -12.05
C SER A 18 -2.59 23.13 -10.89
N GLN A 19 -3.50 22.98 -9.93
CA GLN A 19 -3.49 23.77 -8.69
C GLN A 19 -2.24 23.51 -7.83
N PHE A 20 -1.80 22.25 -7.67
CA PHE A 20 -0.57 21.94 -6.94
C PHE A 20 0.67 22.53 -7.61
N VAL A 21 0.78 22.45 -8.95
CA VAL A 21 1.87 23.07 -9.70
C VAL A 21 1.86 24.59 -9.54
N ALA A 22 0.70 25.24 -9.68
CA ALA A 22 0.57 26.69 -9.46
C ALA A 22 0.97 27.10 -8.03
N MET A 23 0.58 26.30 -7.02
CA MET A 23 0.92 26.53 -5.63
C MET A 23 2.43 26.36 -5.35
N ARG A 24 3.09 25.38 -5.99
CA ARG A 24 4.57 25.20 -5.91
C ARG A 24 5.31 26.39 -6.52
N LEU A 25 4.88 26.85 -7.70
CA LEU A 25 5.44 28.03 -8.39
C LEU A 25 5.18 29.35 -7.62
N GLN A 26 4.06 29.45 -6.91
CA GLN A 26 3.78 30.61 -6.05
C GLN A 26 4.63 30.58 -4.78
N ARG A 27 4.84 29.41 -4.15
CA ARG A 27 5.78 29.26 -3.03
C ARG A 27 7.23 29.57 -3.42
N GLN A 28 7.67 29.22 -4.63
CA GLN A 28 8.98 29.59 -5.17
C GLN A 28 9.10 31.12 -5.33
N ARG A 29 8.15 31.77 -6.03
CA ARG A 29 8.13 33.24 -6.16
C ARG A 29 8.10 33.96 -4.81
N ASN A 30 7.34 33.45 -3.84
CA ASN A 30 7.30 34.04 -2.49
C ASN A 30 8.66 33.89 -1.76
N ARG A 31 9.40 32.78 -1.96
CA ARG A 31 10.77 32.62 -1.43
C ARG A 31 11.76 33.56 -2.09
N GLU A 32 11.68 33.71 -3.42
CA GLU A 32 12.50 34.66 -4.19
C GLU A 32 12.24 36.11 -3.73
N GLN A 33 10.97 36.50 -3.59
CA GLN A 33 10.59 37.82 -3.06
C GLN A 33 11.01 38.04 -1.60
N ALA A 34 10.92 37.02 -0.74
CA ALA A 34 11.42 37.10 0.64
C ALA A 34 12.96 37.25 0.69
N SER A 35 13.70 36.66 -0.26
CA SER A 35 15.16 36.84 -0.38
C SER A 35 15.58 38.19 -0.96
N GLY A 36 14.68 38.88 -1.68
CA GLY A 36 14.95 40.17 -2.34
C GLY A 36 14.45 41.42 -1.61
N SER A 37 13.68 41.28 -0.52
CA SER A 37 12.96 42.41 0.12
C SER A 37 13.65 42.99 1.37
N ALA A 38 14.98 42.97 1.40
CA ALA A 38 15.79 43.68 2.41
C ALA A 38 16.11 45.14 2.03
N SER A 39 15.21 45.86 1.34
CA SER A 39 15.30 47.31 1.13
C SER A 39 13.96 47.99 0.74
N HIS A 40 13.52 48.91 1.61
CA HIS A 40 12.60 50.06 1.38
C HIS A 40 11.11 49.87 0.96
N ALA A 41 10.24 49.89 1.98
CA ALA A 41 9.11 50.81 2.22
C ALA A 41 8.04 51.21 1.14
N ASN A 42 6.77 50.98 1.53
CA ASN A 42 5.54 51.81 1.34
C ASN A 42 5.14 52.41 -0.03
N THR A 43 4.01 51.93 -0.61
CA THR A 43 2.78 52.74 -0.85
C THR A 43 1.56 51.89 -1.27
N ALA A 44 0.35 52.41 -1.03
CA ALA A 44 -0.95 52.05 -1.65
C ALA A 44 -1.42 53.28 -2.49
N PRO A 45 -2.43 53.25 -3.40
CA PRO A 45 -3.70 52.49 -3.43
C PRO A 45 -3.87 51.69 -4.76
N GLU A 46 -5.02 51.33 -5.37
CA GLU A 46 -6.46 51.62 -5.15
C GLU A 46 -7.38 50.48 -5.70
N ALA A 47 -8.65 50.76 -6.05
CA ALA A 47 -9.70 49.79 -6.37
C ALA A 47 -10.14 49.75 -7.86
N ASN A 48 -10.70 48.61 -8.32
CA ASN A 48 -11.68 48.60 -9.41
C ASN A 48 -12.61 47.37 -9.41
N THR A 49 -13.60 47.32 -10.31
CA THR A 49 -14.95 46.83 -10.00
C THR A 49 -15.42 45.59 -10.82
N ARG A 50 -16.16 44.68 -10.13
CA ARG A 50 -17.07 43.55 -10.53
C ARG A 50 -17.44 43.33 -12.02
N PRO A 51 -17.69 42.06 -12.44
CA PRO A 51 -19.04 41.46 -12.32
C PRO A 51 -19.07 39.98 -11.85
N SER A 52 -19.84 39.65 -10.81
CA SER A 52 -21.25 39.18 -10.92
C SER A 52 -21.43 37.74 -11.43
N GLY A 53 -20.95 36.76 -10.64
CA GLY A 53 -21.21 35.32 -10.82
C GLY A 53 -20.87 34.47 -9.58
N GLU A 54 -19.94 34.95 -8.74
CA GLU A 54 -19.35 34.22 -7.61
C GLU A 54 -20.28 34.02 -6.39
N ALA A 55 -21.42 34.72 -6.32
CA ALA A 55 -22.23 34.85 -5.11
C ALA A 55 -22.71 33.51 -4.49
N LYS A 56 -22.95 32.47 -5.32
CA LYS A 56 -23.35 31.14 -4.84
C LYS A 56 -22.19 30.27 -4.33
N VAL A 57 -20.97 30.53 -4.78
CA VAL A 57 -19.78 29.78 -4.33
C VAL A 57 -19.28 30.34 -2.99
N THR A 58 -19.39 31.66 -2.81
CA THR A 58 -19.02 32.33 -1.55
C THR A 58 -19.94 31.98 -0.38
N GLU A 59 -21.20 31.63 -0.61
CA GLU A 59 -22.16 31.29 0.45
C GLU A 59 -21.88 29.90 1.03
N LEU A 60 -21.69 28.89 0.17
CA LEU A 60 -21.28 27.54 0.59
C LEU A 60 -19.90 27.52 1.27
N ALA A 61 -18.96 28.32 0.79
CA ALA A 61 -17.64 28.49 1.41
C ALA A 61 -17.73 29.15 2.80
N LYS A 62 -18.79 29.93 3.07
CA LYS A 62 -19.03 30.57 4.36
C LYS A 62 -19.67 29.60 5.36
N GLU A 63 -20.67 28.83 4.94
CA GLU A 63 -21.27 27.77 5.77
C GLU A 63 -20.25 26.70 6.18
N LEU A 64 -19.35 26.31 5.27
CA LEU A 64 -18.23 25.41 5.58
C LEU A 64 -17.19 26.04 6.53
N GLY A 65 -16.98 27.36 6.44
CA GLY A 65 -16.10 28.10 7.35
C GLY A 65 -16.67 28.18 8.77
N ASP A 66 -17.95 28.53 8.92
CA ASP A 66 -18.59 28.70 10.22
C ASP A 66 -18.71 27.36 11.00
N LEU A 67 -18.86 26.22 10.30
CA LEU A 67 -18.78 24.88 10.88
C LEU A 67 -17.39 24.53 11.45
N PHE A 68 -16.31 25.10 10.89
CA PHE A 68 -14.94 24.81 11.32
C PHE A 68 -14.52 25.63 12.55
N ILE A 69 -15.13 26.80 12.77
CA ILE A 69 -14.80 27.73 13.86
C ILE A 69 -15.40 27.28 15.21
N GLN A 70 -16.48 26.50 15.23
CA GLN A 70 -17.14 26.07 16.49
C GLN A 70 -16.34 25.05 17.32
N GLY A 71 -15.19 24.57 16.84
CA GLY A 71 -14.40 23.53 17.50
C GLY A 71 -13.33 23.99 18.51
N THR A 72 -12.89 25.26 18.50
CA THR A 72 -11.68 25.67 19.27
C THR A 72 -11.74 27.08 19.89
N THR A 73 -12.49 27.21 20.99
CA THR A 73 -12.36 28.38 21.89
C THR A 73 -11.19 28.22 22.86
N SER A 74 -9.99 28.67 22.49
CA SER A 74 -8.98 29.10 23.48
C SER A 74 -7.95 30.05 22.87
N SER A 75 -8.06 31.34 23.19
CA SER A 75 -7.09 32.36 22.80
C SER A 75 -5.82 32.27 23.66
N ALA A 76 -4.68 31.94 23.04
CA ALA A 76 -3.34 32.14 23.61
C ALA A 76 -2.44 32.84 22.57
N PRO A 77 -1.54 33.75 22.96
CA PRO A 77 -0.67 34.45 22.01
C PRO A 77 0.41 33.50 21.46
N ILE A 78 0.55 33.44 20.13
CA ILE A 78 1.56 32.61 19.47
C ILE A 78 2.82 33.45 19.21
N ASP A 79 3.63 33.65 20.26
CA ASP A 79 4.97 34.22 20.16
C ASP A 79 6.04 33.12 20.29
N ALA A 80 6.28 32.40 19.18
CA ALA A 80 7.53 31.68 18.88
C ALA A 80 7.47 31.11 17.45
N PRO A 81 8.58 31.15 16.67
CA PRO A 81 8.69 30.34 15.45
C PRO A 81 8.85 28.87 15.86
N THR A 82 7.74 28.16 15.99
CA THR A 82 7.76 26.70 16.12
C THR A 82 8.44 26.11 14.89
N ALA A 83 9.55 25.41 15.08
CA ALA A 83 10.25 24.74 13.99
C ALA A 83 9.28 23.86 13.19
N ASP A 84 9.31 23.95 11.86
CA ASP A 84 8.46 23.15 10.99
C ASP A 84 8.69 21.66 11.32
N PRO A 85 7.67 20.92 11.82
CA PRO A 85 7.84 19.53 12.23
C PRO A 85 8.17 18.59 11.06
N TYR A 86 8.08 19.09 9.81
CA TYR A 86 8.47 18.39 8.60
C TYR A 86 9.78 18.91 7.99
N ALA A 87 10.53 19.81 8.65
CA ALA A 87 11.83 20.28 8.18
C ALA A 87 12.89 19.16 8.03
N SER A 88 12.70 18.04 8.73
CA SER A 88 13.53 16.83 8.60
C SER A 88 13.04 15.83 7.56
N VAL A 89 11.88 16.06 6.93
CA VAL A 89 11.37 15.22 5.84
C VAL A 89 11.97 15.71 4.53
N PRO A 90 12.73 14.86 3.79
CA PRO A 90 13.30 15.25 2.52
C PRO A 90 12.21 15.64 1.51
N ASP A 91 12.53 16.52 0.54
CA ASP A 91 11.57 16.93 -0.49
C ASP A 91 10.98 15.68 -1.18
N PRO A 92 9.65 15.49 -1.21
CA PRO A 92 9.03 14.30 -1.81
C PRO A 92 9.45 14.04 -3.27
N SER A 93 9.85 15.07 -4.02
CA SER A 93 10.36 14.92 -5.39
C SER A 93 11.72 14.19 -5.48
N VAL A 94 12.41 13.95 -4.36
CA VAL A 94 13.57 13.05 -4.28
C VAL A 94 13.15 11.58 -4.41
N TYR A 95 11.96 11.21 -3.91
CA TYR A 95 11.43 9.85 -3.93
C TYR A 95 10.35 9.62 -4.99
N GLU A 96 9.91 10.67 -5.67
CA GLU A 96 8.85 10.62 -6.69
C GLU A 96 9.15 9.59 -7.79
N LYS A 97 10.41 9.54 -8.27
CA LYS A 97 10.83 8.50 -9.23
C LYS A 97 10.80 7.10 -8.62
N ASP A 98 11.41 6.89 -7.46
CA ASP A 98 11.47 5.56 -6.82
C ASP A 98 10.06 5.03 -6.51
N PHE A 99 9.14 5.92 -6.12
CA PHE A 99 7.73 5.59 -5.88
C PHE A 99 7.02 5.18 -7.17
N VAL A 100 7.18 5.94 -8.26
CA VAL A 100 6.59 5.61 -9.58
C VAL A 100 7.14 4.28 -10.09
N ASP A 101 8.46 4.08 -10.05
CA ASP A 101 9.11 2.84 -10.48
C ASP A 101 8.58 1.62 -9.69
N VAL A 102 8.39 1.75 -8.36
CA VAL A 102 7.78 0.70 -7.52
C VAL A 102 6.30 0.49 -7.83
N PHE A 103 5.52 1.55 -8.02
CA PHE A 103 4.09 1.46 -8.34
C PHE A 103 3.85 0.78 -9.69
N GLU A 104 4.59 1.17 -10.73
CA GLU A 104 4.56 0.51 -12.05
C GLU A 104 4.96 -0.96 -11.94
N HIS A 105 6.03 -1.28 -11.21
CA HIS A 105 6.48 -2.67 -11.02
C HIS A 105 5.43 -3.54 -10.32
N VAL A 106 4.78 -3.03 -9.26
CA VAL A 106 3.73 -3.76 -8.53
C VAL A 106 2.46 -3.93 -9.38
N ASN A 107 2.06 -2.92 -10.15
CA ASN A 107 0.91 -3.03 -11.05
C ASN A 107 1.16 -4.00 -12.22
N LEU A 108 2.41 -4.16 -12.66
CA LEU A 108 2.76 -5.17 -13.67
C LEU A 108 2.86 -6.57 -13.07
N SER A 109 3.27 -6.72 -11.79
CA SER A 109 3.42 -8.04 -11.18
C SER A 109 2.09 -8.74 -10.92
N VAL A 110 1.00 -8.01 -10.64
CA VAL A 110 -0.34 -8.60 -10.49
C VAL A 110 -0.87 -9.23 -11.80
N LEU A 111 -0.41 -8.78 -12.97
CA LEU A 111 -0.78 -9.39 -14.25
C LEU A 111 -0.19 -10.80 -14.43
N ALA A 112 0.80 -11.19 -13.63
CA ALA A 112 1.36 -12.55 -13.67
C ALA A 112 0.37 -13.61 -13.17
N TYR A 113 -0.62 -13.24 -12.34
CA TYR A 113 -1.66 -14.16 -11.87
C TYR A 113 -2.68 -14.53 -12.96
N GLU A 114 -2.74 -13.76 -14.05
CA GLU A 114 -3.62 -14.02 -15.20
C GLU A 114 -3.07 -15.10 -16.17
N ASP A 115 -1.89 -15.69 -15.92
CA ASP A 115 -1.39 -16.83 -16.73
C ASP A 115 -2.37 -18.03 -16.61
N PRO A 116 -3.02 -18.46 -17.71
CA PRO A 116 -3.95 -19.59 -17.68
C PRO A 116 -3.32 -20.86 -17.10
N ARG A 117 -2.00 -21.06 -17.27
CA ARG A 117 -1.30 -22.23 -16.72
C ARG A 117 -1.20 -22.16 -15.20
N LEU A 118 -1.02 -20.97 -14.63
CA LEU A 118 -1.01 -20.78 -13.18
C LEU A 118 -2.40 -21.02 -12.60
N LEU A 119 -3.44 -20.48 -13.26
CA LEU A 119 -4.84 -20.68 -12.89
C LEU A 119 -5.25 -22.16 -12.95
N ASP A 120 -4.85 -22.90 -13.99
CA ASP A 120 -5.09 -24.35 -14.09
C ASP A 120 -4.38 -25.13 -12.98
N GLN A 121 -3.13 -24.77 -12.64
CA GLN A 121 -2.40 -25.41 -11.54
C GLN A 121 -2.99 -25.08 -10.15
N ALA A 122 -3.59 -23.90 -9.97
CA ALA A 122 -4.35 -23.56 -8.76
C ALA A 122 -5.64 -24.38 -8.68
N ARG A 123 -6.42 -24.45 -9.77
CA ARG A 123 -7.67 -25.23 -9.86
C ARG A 123 -7.48 -26.72 -9.59
N GLN A 124 -6.33 -27.30 -9.95
CA GLN A 124 -6.00 -28.70 -9.67
C GLN A 124 -5.76 -29.00 -8.17
N GLN A 125 -5.53 -27.97 -7.34
CA GLN A 125 -5.19 -28.13 -5.92
C GLN A 125 -6.25 -27.61 -4.97
N ILE A 126 -7.01 -26.59 -5.39
CA ILE A 126 -8.15 -26.07 -4.64
C ILE A 126 -9.31 -27.08 -4.78
N PRO A 127 -9.89 -27.60 -3.69
CA PRO A 127 -11.00 -28.55 -3.75
C PRO A 127 -12.33 -27.82 -4.02
N ILE A 128 -12.45 -27.22 -5.21
CA ILE A 128 -13.50 -26.25 -5.56
C ILE A 128 -14.91 -26.77 -5.23
N ASP A 129 -15.26 -27.97 -5.68
CA ASP A 129 -16.60 -28.54 -5.48
C ASP A 129 -16.95 -28.67 -3.98
N ARG A 130 -16.01 -29.19 -3.18
CA ARG A 130 -16.13 -29.27 -1.71
C ARG A 130 -16.32 -27.88 -1.08
N LEU A 131 -15.62 -26.85 -1.54
CA LEU A 131 -15.79 -25.49 -1.01
C LEU A 131 -17.18 -24.92 -1.33
N TYR A 132 -17.75 -25.26 -2.48
CA TYR A 132 -19.13 -24.90 -2.82
C TYR A 132 -20.16 -25.66 -1.97
N GLU A 133 -19.99 -26.97 -1.79
CA GLU A 133 -20.86 -27.79 -0.93
C GLU A 133 -20.83 -27.30 0.53
N GLU A 134 -19.64 -27.06 1.08
CA GLU A 134 -19.46 -26.49 2.43
C GLU A 134 -20.09 -25.09 2.56
N ALA A 135 -20.00 -24.26 1.52
CA ALA A 135 -20.58 -22.91 1.52
C ALA A 135 -22.11 -22.93 1.45
N GLU A 136 -22.70 -23.81 0.64
CA GLU A 136 -24.16 -24.00 0.59
C GLU A 136 -24.70 -24.51 1.94
N ALA A 137 -23.99 -25.43 2.59
CA ALA A 137 -24.39 -25.99 3.88
C ALA A 137 -24.42 -24.95 5.02
N MET A 138 -23.60 -23.89 4.96
CA MET A 138 -23.55 -22.82 5.97
C MET A 138 -24.09 -21.47 5.50
N ALA A 139 -24.76 -21.40 4.35
CA ALA A 139 -25.32 -20.14 3.84
C ALA A 139 -26.33 -19.49 4.81
N ALA A 140 -27.03 -20.28 5.63
CA ALA A 140 -27.95 -19.79 6.66
C ALA A 140 -27.25 -19.09 7.84
N ASP A 141 -25.96 -19.37 8.09
CA ASP A 141 -25.17 -18.74 9.16
C ASP A 141 -24.69 -17.33 8.78
N TYR A 142 -24.76 -16.99 7.49
CA TYR A 142 -24.30 -15.72 6.92
C TYR A 142 -25.39 -15.06 6.05
N PRO A 143 -26.53 -14.62 6.63
CA PRO A 143 -27.69 -14.16 5.88
C PRO A 143 -27.47 -12.86 5.07
N ASP A 144 -26.47 -12.05 5.44
CA ASP A 144 -26.12 -10.80 4.76
C ASP A 144 -25.08 -10.99 3.63
N ASP A 145 -24.47 -12.17 3.52
CA ASP A 145 -23.42 -12.48 2.54
C ASP A 145 -24.02 -13.02 1.22
N SER A 146 -23.35 -12.75 0.10
CA SER A 146 -23.65 -13.49 -1.13
C SER A 146 -23.08 -14.91 -1.09
N LYS A 147 -23.60 -15.82 -1.93
CA LYS A 147 -23.02 -17.16 -2.11
C LYS A 147 -21.53 -17.11 -2.46
N ALA A 148 -21.08 -16.08 -3.19
CA ALA A 148 -19.66 -15.92 -3.52
C ALA A 148 -18.82 -15.58 -2.28
N ASP A 149 -19.33 -14.74 -1.39
CA ASP A 149 -18.63 -14.35 -0.15
C ASP A 149 -18.49 -15.55 0.79
N VAL A 150 -19.54 -16.38 0.94
CA VAL A 150 -19.45 -17.61 1.76
C VAL A 150 -18.44 -18.60 1.16
N VAL A 151 -18.37 -18.74 -0.16
CA VAL A 151 -17.32 -19.54 -0.83
C VAL A 151 -15.93 -18.97 -0.59
N ILE A 152 -15.74 -17.64 -0.61
CA ILE A 152 -14.48 -16.99 -0.26
C ILE A 152 -14.12 -17.27 1.21
N ARG A 153 -15.07 -17.26 2.15
CA ARG A 153 -14.83 -17.66 3.55
C ARG A 153 -14.37 -19.12 3.65
N ARG A 154 -14.98 -20.05 2.90
CA ARG A 154 -14.53 -21.44 2.83
C ARG A 154 -13.11 -21.56 2.25
N LEU A 155 -12.82 -20.85 1.16
CA LEU A 155 -11.48 -20.81 0.56
C LEU A 155 -10.42 -20.30 1.54
N LEU A 156 -10.68 -19.19 2.25
CA LEU A 156 -9.78 -18.64 3.27
C LEU A 156 -9.59 -19.61 4.44
N HIS A 157 -10.65 -20.30 4.87
CA HIS A 157 -10.58 -21.30 5.93
C HIS A 157 -9.73 -22.51 5.51
N TRP A 158 -9.98 -23.08 4.33
CA TRP A 158 -9.19 -24.18 3.77
C TRP A 158 -7.73 -23.78 3.58
N PHE A 159 -7.47 -22.61 2.99
CA PHE A 159 -6.11 -22.12 2.75
C PHE A 159 -5.33 -22.02 4.06
N LYS A 160 -5.97 -21.49 5.11
CA LYS A 160 -5.34 -21.27 6.42
C LYS A 160 -5.10 -22.54 7.24
N ASN A 161 -6.01 -23.51 7.18
CA ASN A 161 -6.01 -24.65 8.11
C ASN A 161 -5.55 -25.96 7.47
N GLU A 162 -5.57 -26.07 6.14
CA GLU A 162 -5.27 -27.31 5.41
C GLU A 162 -4.18 -27.15 4.35
N TYR A 163 -4.17 -26.03 3.62
CA TYR A 163 -3.27 -25.86 2.48
C TYR A 163 -1.91 -25.27 2.86
N PHE A 164 -1.88 -24.13 3.55
CA PHE A 164 -0.67 -23.32 3.74
C PHE A 164 -0.16 -23.31 5.19
N THR A 165 1.14 -23.50 5.38
CA THR A 165 1.80 -23.52 6.69
C THR A 165 2.54 -22.22 6.96
N TRP A 166 2.16 -21.49 8.02
CA TRP A 166 2.93 -20.33 8.48
C TRP A 166 4.29 -20.74 9.06
N VAL A 167 5.37 -20.02 8.70
CA VAL A 167 6.74 -20.31 9.14
C VAL A 167 7.37 -19.08 9.77
N ASN A 168 7.56 -19.11 11.09
CA ASN A 168 8.44 -18.13 11.74
C ASN A 168 9.91 -18.58 11.61
N GLU A 169 10.26 -19.73 12.19
CA GLU A 169 11.52 -20.42 11.96
C GLU A 169 11.27 -21.82 11.37
N PRO A 170 12.01 -22.26 10.34
CA PRO A 170 11.90 -23.61 9.83
C PRO A 170 12.47 -24.63 10.84
N PRO A 171 11.84 -25.81 11.00
CA PRO A 171 12.41 -26.89 11.79
C PRO A 171 13.69 -27.42 11.12
N CYS A 172 14.60 -28.01 11.91
CA CYS A 172 15.86 -28.51 11.39
C CYS A 172 15.63 -29.61 10.35
N ILE A 173 16.23 -29.46 9.16
CA ILE A 173 16.12 -30.45 8.07
C ILE A 173 16.50 -31.88 8.48
N THR A 174 17.40 -32.05 9.46
CA THR A 174 17.88 -33.37 9.92
C THR A 174 17.07 -33.98 11.05
N CYS A 175 16.70 -33.20 12.08
CA CYS A 175 16.08 -33.73 13.31
C CYS A 175 14.71 -33.12 13.66
N GLN A 176 14.19 -32.20 12.84
CA GLN A 176 12.96 -31.44 13.05
C GLN A 176 12.89 -30.57 14.32
N ALA A 177 13.95 -30.50 15.13
CA ALA A 177 14.02 -29.60 16.28
C ALA A 177 13.98 -28.12 15.87
N LYS A 178 13.58 -27.25 16.82
CA LYS A 178 13.63 -25.79 16.64
C LYS A 178 15.04 -25.32 16.28
N THR A 179 15.12 -24.31 15.42
CA THR A 179 16.37 -23.72 14.94
C THR A 179 16.49 -22.26 15.39
N THR A 180 17.68 -21.69 15.25
CA THR A 180 17.93 -20.26 15.47
C THR A 180 18.43 -19.63 14.17
N ALA A 181 17.92 -18.44 13.83
CA ALA A 181 18.38 -17.69 12.67
C ALA A 181 19.87 -17.33 12.81
N ILE A 182 20.63 -17.47 11.72
CA ILE A 182 22.05 -17.11 11.64
C ILE A 182 22.33 -16.08 10.52
N GLY A 183 21.29 -15.39 10.05
CA GLY A 183 21.35 -14.39 8.98
C GLY A 183 20.87 -14.91 7.63
N HIS A 184 21.28 -14.21 6.56
CA HIS A 184 20.93 -14.54 5.18
C HIS A 184 22.12 -15.10 4.42
N VAL A 185 21.84 -15.90 3.40
CA VAL A 185 22.81 -16.47 2.47
C VAL A 185 22.34 -16.24 1.04
N ALA A 186 23.27 -16.26 0.09
CA ALA A 186 22.93 -16.12 -1.32
C ALA A 186 22.03 -17.29 -1.78
N PRO A 187 21.00 -17.01 -2.63
CA PRO A 187 20.31 -18.06 -3.36
C PRO A 187 21.28 -18.85 -4.25
N THR A 188 21.18 -20.17 -4.17
CA THR A 188 21.79 -21.11 -5.13
C THR A 188 21.25 -20.85 -6.55
N PRO A 189 21.89 -21.37 -7.60
CA PRO A 189 21.38 -21.23 -8.96
C PRO A 189 19.93 -21.69 -9.12
N GLN A 190 19.55 -22.82 -8.51
CA GLN A 190 18.18 -23.33 -8.58
C GLN A 190 17.20 -22.44 -7.81
N GLU A 191 17.48 -22.10 -6.55
CA GLU A 191 16.60 -21.22 -5.76
C GLU A 191 16.38 -19.86 -6.46
N ARG A 192 17.38 -19.35 -7.20
CA ARG A 192 17.28 -18.12 -7.98
C ARG A 192 16.42 -18.28 -9.23
N LEU A 193 16.57 -19.39 -9.96
CA LEU A 193 15.69 -19.73 -11.09
C LEU A 193 14.24 -19.92 -10.65
N ASP A 194 14.05 -20.43 -9.43
CA ASP A 194 12.77 -20.60 -8.75
C ASP A 194 12.21 -19.26 -8.17
N GLY A 195 12.87 -18.12 -8.40
CA GLY A 195 12.37 -16.80 -7.98
C GLY A 195 12.65 -16.39 -6.52
N ALA A 196 13.59 -17.05 -5.83
CA ALA A 196 14.02 -16.62 -4.50
C ALA A 196 14.98 -15.42 -4.56
N GLY A 197 14.55 -14.28 -4.03
CA GLY A 197 15.39 -13.07 -3.92
C GLY A 197 16.43 -13.18 -2.80
N THR A 198 16.04 -13.74 -1.66
CA THR A 198 16.91 -13.99 -0.50
C THR A 198 16.69 -15.38 0.07
N VAL A 199 17.67 -15.90 0.81
CA VAL A 199 17.54 -17.16 1.56
C VAL A 199 17.93 -16.92 3.00
N GLU A 200 17.04 -17.23 3.92
CA GLU A 200 17.31 -17.20 5.36
C GLU A 200 18.02 -18.51 5.77
N ALA A 201 19.02 -18.39 6.65
CA ALA A 201 19.80 -19.52 7.13
C ALA A 201 19.56 -19.74 8.63
N TYR A 202 19.36 -21.00 9.00
CA TYR A 202 18.95 -21.41 10.35
C TYR A 202 19.81 -22.57 10.85
N ARG A 203 20.31 -22.50 12.09
CA ARG A 203 21.18 -23.54 12.68
C ARG A 203 20.43 -24.37 13.72
N CYS A 204 20.62 -25.70 13.70
CA CYS A 204 20.21 -26.57 14.80
C CYS A 204 21.12 -26.38 16.03
N PRO A 205 20.57 -26.11 17.23
CA PRO A 205 21.35 -26.03 18.47
C PRO A 205 21.64 -27.41 19.10
N GLN A 206 20.83 -28.43 18.81
CA GLN A 206 20.89 -29.76 19.42
C GLN A 206 21.96 -30.70 18.81
N GLY A 207 23.14 -30.18 18.50
CA GLY A 207 24.28 -30.99 18.02
C GLY A 207 24.24 -31.46 16.57
N CYS A 208 23.12 -31.32 15.84
CA CYS A 208 23.07 -31.68 14.41
C CYS A 208 24.06 -30.88 13.56
N THR A 209 24.39 -29.65 13.96
CA THR A 209 25.16 -28.63 13.22
C THR A 209 24.61 -28.22 11.84
N ALA A 210 23.66 -28.96 11.29
CA ALA A 210 23.03 -28.72 10.00
C ALA A 210 22.42 -27.32 9.89
N ILE A 211 22.61 -26.72 8.72
CA ILE A 211 22.02 -25.43 8.34
C ILE A 211 20.79 -25.72 7.50
N THR A 212 19.63 -25.28 7.98
CA THR A 212 18.38 -25.30 7.24
C THR A 212 18.27 -23.99 6.46
N ARG A 213 17.97 -24.10 5.16
CA ARG A 213 17.74 -22.96 4.26
C ARG A 213 16.25 -22.69 4.16
N PHE A 214 15.88 -21.42 4.09
CA PHE A 214 14.50 -20.98 3.86
C PHE A 214 14.46 -19.90 2.77
N PRO A 215 14.34 -20.30 1.49
CA PRO A 215 14.27 -19.36 0.38
C PRO A 215 12.96 -18.56 0.39
N ARG A 216 13.05 -17.27 0.09
CA ARG A 216 11.92 -16.34 0.05
C ARG A 216 11.46 -16.14 -1.40
N TYR A 217 10.53 -16.99 -1.84
CA TYR A 217 10.05 -17.11 -3.22
C TYR A 217 9.05 -16.01 -3.62
N GLY A 218 9.44 -14.75 -3.48
CA GLY A 218 8.56 -13.62 -3.81
C GLY A 218 8.25 -13.46 -5.30
N GLY A 219 9.07 -14.01 -6.20
CA GLY A 219 8.98 -13.78 -7.64
C GLY A 219 8.26 -14.85 -8.47
N MET A 220 7.90 -16.02 -7.92
CA MET A 220 7.29 -17.12 -8.68
C MET A 220 6.31 -17.97 -7.86
N SER A 221 5.02 -17.67 -7.99
CA SER A 221 3.90 -18.33 -7.29
C SER A 221 3.86 -19.85 -7.49
N LYS A 222 4.32 -20.34 -8.66
CA LYS A 222 4.33 -21.77 -9.00
C LYS A 222 5.13 -22.64 -8.01
N VAL A 223 6.14 -22.09 -7.34
CA VAL A 223 6.94 -22.81 -6.34
C VAL A 223 6.18 -22.93 -5.02
N LEU A 224 5.35 -21.92 -4.67
CA LEU A 224 4.51 -21.91 -3.47
C LEU A 224 3.46 -23.03 -3.47
N PHE A 225 3.00 -23.45 -4.65
CA PHE A 225 2.16 -24.65 -4.81
C PHE A 225 2.83 -25.94 -4.28
N SER A 226 4.15 -26.04 -4.37
CA SER A 226 4.92 -27.20 -3.92
C SER A 226 5.41 -27.05 -2.47
N THR A 227 5.84 -25.86 -2.06
CA THR A 227 6.36 -25.62 -0.70
C THR A 227 5.25 -25.41 0.33
N ARG A 228 4.14 -24.80 -0.09
CA ARG A 228 2.92 -24.47 0.68
C ARG A 228 3.20 -23.86 2.05
N ARG A 229 4.22 -23.02 2.14
CA ARG A 229 4.68 -22.46 3.42
C ARG A 229 5.44 -21.15 3.27
N GLY A 230 5.32 -20.29 4.28
CA GLY A 230 5.84 -18.92 4.17
C GLY A 230 5.45 -17.99 5.32
N ARG A 231 5.66 -16.69 5.12
CA ARG A 231 5.11 -15.61 5.96
C ARG A 231 4.09 -14.80 5.15
N CYS A 232 3.73 -13.60 5.61
CA CYS A 232 2.73 -12.75 4.97
C CYS A 232 2.95 -12.52 3.45
N GLY A 233 4.20 -12.38 3.00
CA GLY A 233 4.51 -12.17 1.57
C GLY A 233 4.19 -13.38 0.70
N GLU A 234 4.57 -14.58 1.13
CA GLU A 234 4.25 -15.84 0.43
C GLU A 234 2.82 -16.33 0.70
N TRP A 235 2.14 -15.80 1.73
CA TRP A 235 0.74 -16.10 2.04
C TRP A 235 -0.22 -15.33 1.14
N ALA A 236 0.14 -14.09 0.79
CA ALA A 236 -0.66 -13.19 -0.03
C ALA A 236 -0.39 -13.31 -1.54
N ASN A 237 0.55 -14.19 -1.94
CA ASN A 237 0.95 -14.52 -3.30
C ASN A 237 0.36 -15.88 -3.70
#